data_AF-A0A7G1INQ8-F1
#
_entry.id   AF-A0A7G1INQ8-F1
#
_cell.length_a   1.000
_cell.length_b   1.000
_cell.length_c   1.000
_cell.angle_alpha   90.00
_cell.angle_beta   90.00
_cell.angle_gamma   90.00
#
_symmetry.space_group_name_H-M   'P 1'
#
loop_
_entity.id
_entity.type
_entity.pdbx_description
1 polymer ?
#
loop_
_entity_poly.entity_id
_entity_poly.type
_entity_poly.pdbx_seq_one_letter_code
_entity_poly.pdbx_strand_id
1 'polypeptide(L)'
;MRGIILAGGSGTRLYPITMGISKQLLPVYDKPMIYYPLTTLMMAGIRDIQVITTAHDAPGFHRLLGDGRHFGVNISYATQGRPEGLAQAFVIGAEHIGNDSVGLVLGDNIFYGPGLGTSLSRFQSVSGGAIFAYWVANPSAYGVVDFGADGIAVSLEENRPPRSRIMRCRGCTSTTTT
;
A
#
# COMPACT_ATOMS: atom_id res chain seq x y z
N MET A 1 -10.35 -5.73 -10.72
CA MET A 1 -9.53 -4.83 -9.87
C MET A 1 -8.12 -5.37 -9.79
N ARG A 2 -7.13 -4.51 -10.06
CA ARG A 2 -5.70 -4.78 -9.99
C ARG A 2 -5.13 -4.37 -8.63
N GLY A 3 -4.02 -4.95 -8.23
CA GLY A 3 -3.31 -4.60 -6.99
C GLY A 3 -1.94 -4.03 -7.29
N ILE A 4 -1.51 -3.05 -6.49
CA ILE A 4 -0.13 -2.56 -6.46
C ILE A 4 0.38 -2.63 -5.02
N ILE A 5 1.55 -3.24 -4.84
CA ILE A 5 2.32 -3.16 -3.60
C ILE A 5 3.53 -2.29 -3.87
N LEU A 6 3.56 -1.09 -3.26
CA LEU A 6 4.72 -0.21 -3.33
C LEU A 6 5.72 -0.60 -2.22
N ALA A 7 6.74 -1.37 -2.60
CA ALA A 7 7.79 -1.90 -1.72
C ALA A 7 9.17 -1.30 -2.08
N GLY A 8 9.19 0.01 -2.33
CA GLY A 8 10.41 0.79 -2.57
C GLY A 8 10.92 1.53 -1.33
N GLY A 9 11.93 2.37 -1.54
CA GLY A 9 12.54 3.24 -0.53
C GLY A 9 13.76 2.62 0.15
N SER A 10 14.71 3.47 0.54
CA SER A 10 16.01 3.07 1.09
C SER A 10 15.98 2.64 2.56
N GLY A 11 14.85 2.83 3.27
CA GLY A 11 14.70 2.41 4.66
C GLY A 11 15.71 3.02 5.64
N THR A 12 16.34 4.16 5.31
CA THR A 12 17.51 4.73 6.01
C THR A 12 17.38 4.88 7.53
N ARG A 13 16.15 5.02 8.04
CA ARG A 13 15.87 5.05 9.49
C ARG A 13 16.22 3.75 10.22
N LEU A 14 16.36 2.64 9.50
CA LEU A 14 16.68 1.32 10.02
C LEU A 14 18.12 0.92 9.70
N TYR A 15 18.97 1.84 9.24
CA TYR A 15 20.39 1.53 9.05
C TYR A 15 21.03 1.12 10.39
N PRO A 16 21.91 0.09 10.38
CA PRO A 16 22.49 -0.57 9.21
C PRO A 16 21.69 -1.77 8.65
N ILE A 17 20.56 -2.14 9.27
CA ILE A 17 19.81 -3.35 8.93
C ILE A 17 19.39 -3.37 7.45
N THR A 18 18.90 -2.23 6.95
CA THR A 18 18.43 -2.13 5.56
C THR A 18 19.52 -1.85 4.52
N MET A 19 20.81 -1.95 4.90
CA MET A 19 21.91 -1.90 3.92
C MET A 19 22.07 -3.21 3.17
N GLY A 20 21.82 -4.35 3.82
CA GLY A 20 21.97 -5.67 3.20
C GLY A 20 20.68 -6.23 2.61
N ILE A 21 19.52 -5.76 3.06
CA ILE A 21 18.22 -6.25 2.65
C ILE A 21 17.16 -5.16 2.70
N SER A 22 16.24 -5.18 1.73
CA SER A 22 15.09 -4.28 1.70
C SER A 22 14.25 -4.39 2.98
N LYS A 23 13.74 -3.25 3.48
CA LYS A 23 12.89 -3.20 4.69
C LYS A 23 11.71 -4.18 4.61
N GLN A 24 11.06 -4.25 3.45
CA GLN A 24 9.85 -5.04 3.24
C GLN A 24 10.15 -6.55 3.13
N LEU A 25 11.41 -6.95 3.02
CA LEU A 25 11.85 -8.34 3.09
C LEU A 25 12.30 -8.75 4.50
N LEU A 26 12.41 -7.81 5.44
CA LEU A 26 12.73 -8.13 6.83
C LEU A 26 11.63 -8.97 7.47
N PRO A 27 11.99 -9.92 8.36
CA PRO A 27 11.00 -10.70 9.07
C PRO A 27 10.25 -9.83 10.08
N VAL A 28 8.93 -9.99 10.11
CA VAL A 28 8.08 -9.58 11.20
C VAL A 28 7.59 -10.86 11.85
N TYR A 29 8.20 -11.17 13.00
CA TYR A 29 8.07 -12.46 13.68
C TYR A 29 8.52 -13.62 12.77
N ASP A 30 7.58 -14.41 12.26
CA ASP A 30 7.81 -15.65 11.49
C ASP A 30 7.62 -15.48 9.97
N LYS A 31 7.33 -14.26 9.48
CA LYS A 31 7.01 -14.01 8.06
C LYS A 31 7.71 -12.76 7.53
N PRO A 32 8.11 -12.72 6.24
CA PRO A 32 8.56 -11.48 5.61
C PRO A 32 7.50 -10.39 5.66
N MET A 33 7.90 -9.13 5.90
CA MET A 33 6.99 -7.99 6.04
C MET A 33 6.05 -7.81 4.83
N ILE A 34 6.50 -8.12 3.61
CA ILE A 34 5.69 -8.02 2.38
C ILE A 34 4.48 -8.98 2.37
N TYR A 35 4.45 -10.03 3.20
CA TYR A 35 3.32 -10.96 3.23
C TYR A 35 2.05 -10.32 3.81
N TYR A 36 2.18 -9.35 4.71
CA TYR A 36 1.05 -8.67 5.33
C TYR A 36 0.26 -7.79 4.33
N PRO A 37 0.89 -6.91 3.53
CA PRO A 37 0.17 -6.19 2.48
C PRO A 37 -0.31 -7.11 1.36
N LEU A 38 0.44 -8.16 1.01
CA LEU A 38 0.00 -9.16 0.02
C LEU A 38 -1.32 -9.83 0.45
N THR A 39 -1.36 -10.35 1.68
CA THR A 39 -2.57 -10.97 2.23
C THR A 39 -3.72 -9.98 2.36
N THR A 40 -3.45 -8.70 2.62
CA THR A 40 -4.46 -7.64 2.60
C THR A 40 -5.14 -7.52 1.23
N LEU A 41 -4.37 -7.47 0.14
CA LEU A 41 -4.93 -7.44 -1.22
C LEU A 41 -5.69 -8.74 -1.54
N MET A 42 -5.16 -9.89 -1.13
CA MET A 42 -5.83 -11.19 -1.33
C MET A 42 -7.17 -11.26 -0.59
N MET A 43 -7.25 -10.73 0.63
CA MET A 43 -8.50 -10.64 1.40
C MET A 43 -9.50 -9.68 0.77
N ALA A 44 -9.05 -8.65 0.04
CA ALA A 44 -9.90 -7.79 -0.78
C ALA A 44 -10.41 -8.48 -2.06
N GLY A 45 -9.92 -9.69 -2.36
CA GLY A 45 -10.26 -10.45 -3.58
C GLY A 45 -9.38 -10.12 -4.78
N ILE A 46 -8.32 -9.34 -4.60
CA ILE A 46 -7.41 -8.94 -5.68
C ILE A 46 -6.41 -10.08 -5.95
N ARG A 47 -6.34 -10.51 -7.22
CA ARG A 47 -5.52 -11.65 -7.65
C ARG A 47 -4.41 -11.28 -8.63
N ASP A 48 -4.52 -10.16 -9.33
CA ASP A 48 -3.48 -9.65 -10.22
C ASP A 48 -2.75 -8.49 -9.54
N ILE A 49 -1.50 -8.71 -9.15
CA ILE A 49 -0.76 -7.82 -8.25
C ILE A 49 0.58 -7.45 -8.88
N GLN A 50 0.92 -6.17 -8.89
CA GLN A 50 2.24 -5.70 -9.29
C GLN A 50 3.02 -5.24 -8.06
N VAL A 51 4.24 -5.76 -7.88
CA VAL A 51 5.18 -5.31 -6.87
C VAL A 51 6.11 -4.28 -7.48
N ILE A 52 6.09 -3.06 -6.94
CA ILE A 52 6.98 -1.97 -7.36
C ILE A 52 8.08 -1.83 -6.32
N THR A 53 9.33 -2.00 -6.73
CA THR A 53 10.49 -1.97 -5.82
C THR A 53 11.72 -1.38 -6.50
N THR A 54 12.85 -1.25 -5.80
CA THR A 54 14.10 -0.77 -6.41
C THR A 54 14.72 -1.85 -7.29
N ALA A 55 15.49 -1.45 -8.31
CA ALA A 55 16.21 -2.40 -9.16
C ALA A 55 17.17 -3.31 -8.36
N HIS A 56 17.76 -2.77 -7.29
CA HIS A 56 18.64 -3.51 -6.39
C HIS A 56 17.89 -4.59 -5.59
N ASP A 57 16.68 -4.28 -5.10
CA ASP A 57 15.93 -5.18 -4.22
C ASP A 57 15.05 -6.17 -4.99
N ALA A 58 14.71 -5.89 -6.25
CA ALA A 58 13.86 -6.71 -7.10
C ALA A 58 14.22 -8.22 -7.09
N PRO A 59 15.50 -8.63 -7.19
CA PRO A 59 15.86 -10.05 -7.13
C PRO A 59 15.42 -10.74 -5.83
N GLY A 60 15.39 -10.02 -4.71
CA GLY A 60 14.91 -10.54 -3.42
C GLY A 60 13.41 -10.84 -3.44
N PHE A 61 12.61 -9.94 -4.01
CA PHE A 61 11.18 -10.16 -4.17
C PHE A 61 10.87 -11.29 -5.16
N HIS A 62 11.58 -11.36 -6.28
CA HIS A 62 11.43 -12.47 -7.23
C HIS A 62 11.71 -13.83 -6.58
N ARG A 63 12.77 -13.95 -5.78
CA ARG A 63 13.09 -15.20 -5.05
C ARG A 63 12.01 -15.57 -4.05
N LEU A 64 11.45 -14.58 -3.34
CA LEU A 64 10.49 -14.82 -2.27
C LEU A 64 9.07 -15.11 -2.78
N LEU A 65 8.61 -14.37 -3.79
CA LEU A 65 7.22 -14.36 -4.23
C LEU A 65 6.99 -15.10 -5.56
N GLY A 66 8.04 -15.28 -6.38
CA GLY A 66 7.93 -15.92 -7.68
C GLY A 66 6.93 -15.21 -8.60
N ASP A 67 6.13 -15.96 -9.34
CA ASP A 67 5.00 -15.43 -10.11
C ASP A 67 3.67 -15.43 -9.32
N GLY A 68 3.72 -15.80 -8.03
CA GLY A 68 2.54 -15.85 -7.17
C GLY A 68 1.66 -17.10 -7.30
N ARG A 69 1.94 -18.02 -8.23
CA ARG A 69 1.10 -19.21 -8.45
C ARG A 69 0.92 -20.07 -7.21
N HIS A 70 1.94 -20.16 -6.35
CA HIS A 70 1.88 -20.88 -5.07
C HIS A 70 0.82 -20.30 -4.11
N PHE A 71 0.49 -19.01 -4.23
CA PHE A 71 -0.53 -18.34 -3.43
C PHE A 71 -1.89 -18.25 -4.13
N GLY A 72 -2.01 -18.76 -5.36
CA GLY A 72 -3.21 -18.61 -6.19
C GLY A 72 -3.46 -17.16 -6.62
N VAL A 73 -2.38 -16.42 -6.92
CA VAL A 73 -2.41 -15.06 -7.49
C VAL A 73 -1.42 -14.97 -8.65
N ASN A 74 -1.47 -13.87 -9.40
CA ASN A 74 -0.52 -13.51 -10.45
C ASN A 74 0.28 -12.30 -9.98
N ILE A 75 1.60 -12.44 -9.86
CA ILE A 75 2.51 -11.39 -9.41
C ILE A 75 3.42 -10.95 -10.55
N SER A 76 3.33 -9.68 -10.91
CA SER A 76 4.25 -8.99 -11.81
C SER A 76 5.14 -8.01 -11.03
N TYR A 77 6.20 -7.52 -11.68
CA TYR A 77 7.21 -6.67 -11.03
C TYR A 77 7.53 -5.47 -11.89
N ALA A 78 7.73 -4.33 -11.25
CA ALA A 78 8.24 -3.12 -11.90
C ALA A 78 9.29 -2.43 -11.01
N THR A 79 10.20 -1.70 -11.63
CA THR A 79 11.26 -1.00 -10.93
C THR A 79 10.94 0.48 -10.76
N GLN A 80 11.17 0.98 -9.55
CA GLN A 80 11.13 2.40 -9.22
C GLN A 80 12.58 2.92 -9.20
N GLY A 81 12.91 3.83 -10.12
CA GLY A 81 14.26 4.39 -10.22
C GLY A 81 14.62 5.27 -9.02
N ARG A 82 13.72 6.17 -8.60
CA ARG A 82 13.89 7.06 -7.44
C ARG A 82 12.57 7.19 -6.69
N PRO A 83 12.58 7.32 -5.34
CA PRO A 83 11.36 7.48 -4.56
C PRO A 83 10.82 8.91 -4.71
N GLU A 84 9.98 9.15 -5.71
CA GLU A 84 9.38 10.47 -6.01
C GLU A 84 7.97 10.63 -5.42
N GLY A 85 7.59 9.74 -4.50
CA GLY A 85 6.30 9.77 -3.81
C GLY A 85 5.38 8.61 -4.18
N LEU A 86 4.22 8.56 -3.53
CA LEU A 86 3.27 7.45 -3.66
C LEU A 86 2.55 7.44 -5.01
N ALA A 87 2.25 8.62 -5.58
CA ALA A 87 1.56 8.76 -6.85
C ALA A 87 2.32 8.13 -8.02
N GLN A 88 3.65 8.06 -7.92
CA GLN A 88 4.51 7.45 -8.93
C GLN A 88 4.18 5.96 -9.16
N ALA A 89 3.58 5.28 -8.17
CA ALA A 89 3.13 3.91 -8.31
C ALA A 89 2.08 3.75 -9.42
N PHE A 90 1.18 4.72 -9.60
CA PHE A 90 0.17 4.69 -10.66
C PHE A 90 0.76 4.97 -12.04
N VAL A 91 1.83 5.76 -12.11
CA VAL A 91 2.55 6.02 -13.37
C VAL A 91 3.32 4.79 -13.80
N ILE A 92 4.10 4.19 -12.88
CA ILE A 92 4.87 2.96 -13.15
C ILE A 92 3.94 1.79 -13.46
N GLY A 93 2.82 1.68 -12.74
CA GLY A 93 1.84 0.62 -12.91
C GLY A 93 0.76 0.89 -13.96
N ALA A 94 0.86 1.95 -14.76
CA ALA A 94 -0.21 2.36 -15.68
C ALA A 94 -0.64 1.22 -16.63
N GLU A 95 0.31 0.49 -17.20
CA GLU A 95 0.04 -0.66 -18.08
C GLU A 95 -0.61 -1.83 -17.32
N HIS A 96 -0.21 -2.08 -16.07
CA HIS A 96 -0.79 -3.13 -15.23
C HIS A 96 -2.21 -2.79 -14.79
N ILE A 97 -2.50 -1.51 -14.55
CA ILE A 97 -3.84 -1.02 -14.20
C ILE A 97 -4.77 -1.12 -15.42
N GLY A 98 -4.31 -0.67 -16.59
CA GLY A 98 -5.13 -0.62 -17.80
C GLY A 98 -6.42 0.17 -17.58
N ASN A 99 -7.56 -0.45 -17.87
CA ASN A 99 -8.90 0.14 -17.67
C ASN A 99 -9.60 -0.37 -16.40
N ASP A 100 -8.91 -1.14 -15.56
CA ASP A 100 -9.45 -1.69 -14.32
C ASP A 100 -9.31 -0.70 -13.15
N SER A 101 -10.14 -0.87 -12.11
CA SER A 101 -9.90 -0.25 -10.81
C SER A 101 -8.64 -0.82 -10.15
N VAL A 102 -7.99 -0.05 -9.26
CA VAL A 102 -6.75 -0.46 -8.60
C VAL A 102 -6.78 -0.24 -7.08
N GLY A 103 -6.27 -1.21 -6.33
CA GLY A 103 -5.94 -1.08 -4.91
C GLY A 103 -4.43 -0.90 -4.71
N LEU A 104 -4.03 0.16 -4.02
CA LEU A 104 -2.64 0.42 -3.64
C LEU A 104 -2.42 0.15 -2.15
N VAL A 105 -1.37 -0.59 -1.82
CA VAL A 105 -0.91 -0.78 -0.44
C VAL A 105 0.60 -0.58 -0.35
N LEU A 106 1.07 0.05 0.74
CA LEU A 106 2.52 0.14 0.99
C LEU A 106 3.06 -1.18 1.53
N GLY A 107 4.24 -1.56 1.05
CA GLY A 107 4.88 -2.84 1.39
C GLY A 107 5.27 -3.00 2.86
N ASP A 108 5.17 -1.93 3.66
CA ASP A 108 5.46 -1.91 5.10
C ASP A 108 4.23 -1.70 5.99
N ASN A 109 3.02 -1.72 5.41
CA ASN A 109 1.78 -1.65 6.17
C ASN A 109 1.34 -3.04 6.63
N ILE A 110 1.06 -3.12 7.93
CA ILE A 110 0.59 -4.34 8.58
C ILE A 110 -0.79 -4.03 9.15
N PHE A 111 -1.82 -4.66 8.58
CA PHE A 111 -3.20 -4.54 9.04
C PHE A 111 -3.62 -5.84 9.72
N TYR A 112 -4.19 -5.71 10.92
CA TYR A 112 -4.73 -6.83 11.67
C TYR A 112 -5.95 -6.36 12.46
N GLY A 113 -7.01 -7.17 12.47
CA GLY A 113 -8.20 -6.89 13.26
C GLY A 113 -9.40 -7.74 12.86
N PRO A 114 -10.36 -7.96 13.78
CA PRO A 114 -11.61 -8.63 13.46
C PRO A 114 -12.36 -7.94 12.31
N GLY A 115 -12.83 -8.71 11.34
CA GLY A 115 -13.66 -8.20 10.24
C GLY A 115 -12.92 -7.42 9.14
N LEU A 116 -11.58 -7.35 9.18
CA LEU A 116 -10.80 -6.67 8.14
C LEU A 116 -11.08 -7.22 6.74
N GLY A 117 -11.09 -8.54 6.56
CA GLY A 117 -11.38 -9.17 5.28
C GLY A 117 -12.79 -8.84 4.76
N THR A 118 -13.80 -8.90 5.62
CA THR A 118 -15.19 -8.55 5.29
C THR A 118 -15.37 -7.08 4.94
N SER A 119 -14.58 -6.19 5.56
CA SER A 119 -14.58 -4.77 5.23
C SER A 119 -13.92 -4.51 3.87
N LEU A 120 -12.80 -5.20 3.57
CA LEU A 120 -12.08 -5.04 2.32
C LEU A 120 -12.85 -5.60 1.11
N SER A 121 -13.54 -6.74 1.28
CA SER A 121 -14.30 -7.37 0.20
C SER A 121 -15.47 -6.51 -0.32
N ARG A 122 -15.92 -5.50 0.44
CA ARG A 122 -16.99 -4.58 0.03
C ARG A 122 -16.54 -3.59 -1.04
N PHE A 123 -15.24 -3.40 -1.22
CA PHE A 123 -14.66 -2.44 -2.15
C PHE A 123 -14.19 -3.08 -3.46
N GLN A 124 -14.77 -4.22 -3.86
CA GLN A 124 -14.45 -4.82 -5.16
C GLN A 124 -14.93 -3.97 -6.35
N SER A 125 -16.01 -3.21 -6.16
CA SER A 125 -16.54 -2.25 -7.11
C SER A 125 -16.63 -0.88 -6.44
N VAL A 126 -15.69 0.01 -6.75
CA VAL A 126 -15.67 1.39 -6.25
C VAL A 126 -15.82 2.33 -7.44
N SER A 127 -16.76 3.27 -7.33
CA SER A 127 -16.84 4.43 -8.23
C SER A 127 -16.15 5.61 -7.52
N GLY A 128 -15.04 6.09 -8.07
CA GLY A 128 -14.17 7.08 -7.43
C GLY A 128 -13.05 6.45 -6.59
N GLY A 129 -12.67 7.09 -5.48
CA GLY A 129 -11.60 6.62 -4.58
C GLY A 129 -12.15 6.18 -3.22
N ALA A 130 -11.64 5.06 -2.70
CA ALA A 130 -11.90 4.61 -1.34
C ALA A 130 -10.58 4.53 -0.57
N ILE A 131 -10.60 4.98 0.68
CA ILE A 131 -9.41 5.14 1.49
C ILE A 131 -9.65 4.53 2.86
N PHE A 132 -8.70 3.73 3.35
CA PHE A 132 -8.81 3.13 4.66
C PHE A 132 -8.17 4.02 5.70
N ALA A 133 -8.99 4.50 6.65
CA ALA A 133 -8.53 5.36 7.71
C ALA A 133 -8.39 4.64 9.07
N TYR A 134 -7.34 4.93 9.85
CA TYR A 134 -7.11 4.31 11.17
C TYR A 134 -6.81 5.33 12.28
N TRP A 135 -7.24 5.00 13.51
CA TRP A 135 -7.04 5.82 14.72
C TRP A 135 -5.70 5.58 15.39
N VAL A 136 -5.07 6.65 15.87
CA VAL A 136 -3.63 6.66 16.17
C VAL A 136 -3.24 7.74 17.18
N ALA A 137 -2.16 7.47 17.91
CA ALA A 137 -1.73 8.36 19.00
C ALA A 137 -1.14 9.70 18.54
N ASN A 138 -0.37 9.73 17.44
CA ASN A 138 0.34 10.94 16.99
C ASN A 138 0.06 11.27 15.51
N PRO A 139 -1.02 11.99 15.17
CA PRO A 139 -1.46 12.21 13.80
C PRO A 139 -0.53 13.12 12.96
N SER A 140 0.28 14.00 13.58
CA SER A 140 1.10 14.99 12.85
C SER A 140 2.24 14.40 12.02
N ALA A 141 2.58 13.13 12.22
CA ALA A 141 3.59 12.42 11.45
C ALA A 141 3.05 11.78 10.14
N TYR A 142 1.81 12.06 9.77
CA TYR A 142 1.08 11.37 8.69
C TYR A 142 0.13 12.31 7.92
N GLY A 143 -0.44 11.79 6.82
CA GLY A 143 -1.63 12.36 6.20
C GLY A 143 -2.85 12.20 7.10
N VAL A 144 -3.59 13.28 7.29
CA VAL A 144 -4.74 13.40 8.19
C VAL A 144 -5.99 13.63 7.35
N VAL A 145 -7.04 12.84 7.60
CA VAL A 145 -8.27 12.86 6.80
C VAL A 145 -9.47 13.18 7.67
N ASP A 146 -10.13 14.29 7.40
CA ASP A 146 -11.40 14.63 8.06
C ASP A 146 -12.56 13.93 7.35
N PHE A 147 -13.49 13.39 8.13
CA PHE A 147 -14.69 12.74 7.63
C PHE A 147 -15.94 13.53 8.02
N GLY A 148 -16.87 13.65 7.08
CA GLY A 148 -18.22 14.12 7.34
C GLY A 148 -19.03 13.12 8.16
N ALA A 149 -20.22 13.54 8.60
CA ALA A 149 -21.11 12.67 9.39
C ALA A 149 -21.61 11.43 8.63
N ASP A 150 -21.54 11.47 7.30
CA ASP A 150 -21.89 10.41 6.35
C ASP A 150 -20.71 9.46 6.03
N GLY A 151 -19.52 9.72 6.58
CA GLY A 151 -18.31 8.95 6.32
C GLY A 151 -17.60 9.31 5.01
N ILE A 152 -18.00 10.40 4.34
CA ILE A 152 -17.28 10.92 3.17
C ILE A 152 -16.09 11.77 3.62
N ALA A 153 -14.93 11.60 2.99
CA ALA A 153 -13.75 12.42 3.29
C ALA A 153 -13.97 13.87 2.83
N VAL A 154 -13.82 14.82 3.75
CA VAL A 154 -14.02 16.26 3.54
C VAL A 154 -12.69 16.96 3.27
N SER A 155 -11.62 16.51 3.92
CA SER A 155 -10.28 17.09 3.76
C SER A 155 -9.21 15.99 3.82
N LEU A 156 -8.08 16.22 3.16
CA LEU A 156 -6.88 15.40 3.27
C LEU A 156 -5.66 16.32 3.32
N GLU A 157 -4.98 16.37 4.46
CA GLU A 157 -3.84 17.26 4.70
C GLU A 157 -2.59 16.44 5.07
N GLU A 158 -1.46 16.71 4.42
CA GLU A 158 -0.17 16.12 4.79
C GLU A 158 0.54 16.95 5.86
N ASN A 159 1.00 16.30 6.95
CA ASN A 159 1.92 16.87 7.93
C ASN A 159 1.47 18.20 8.61
N ARG A 160 0.21 18.28 9.09
CA ARG A 160 -0.26 19.40 9.92
C ARG A 160 -0.47 18.99 11.39
N PRO A 161 -0.43 19.93 12.36
CA PRO A 161 -0.85 19.67 13.74
C PRO A 161 -2.35 19.35 13.76
N PRO A 162 -2.80 18.32 14.50
CA PRO A 162 -4.19 17.90 14.47
C PRO A 162 -5.12 18.99 15.01
N ARG A 163 -6.21 19.27 14.29
CA ARG A 163 -7.46 19.71 14.92
C ARG A 163 -8.12 18.47 15.52
N SER A 164 -8.79 18.61 16.65
CA SER A 164 -9.26 17.48 17.47
C SER A 164 -10.15 16.49 16.68
N ARG A 165 -9.94 15.18 16.95
CA ARG A 165 -10.66 13.98 16.44
C ARG A 165 -10.48 13.68 14.95
N ILE A 166 -9.38 13.02 14.56
CA ILE A 166 -9.14 12.68 13.14
C ILE A 166 -8.60 11.26 12.92
N MET A 167 -9.07 10.64 11.82
CA MET A 167 -8.82 9.27 11.35
C MET A 167 -7.81 9.32 10.17
N ARG A 168 -6.81 8.42 10.10
CA ARG A 168 -5.68 8.51 9.14
C ARG A 168 -5.81 7.64 7.90
N CYS A 169 -5.68 8.16 6.69
CA CYS A 169 -5.34 7.35 5.52
C CYS A 169 -3.83 7.16 5.35
N ARG A 170 -3.32 5.92 5.21
CA ARG A 170 -1.98 5.67 4.63
C ARG A 170 -2.18 5.26 3.18
N GLY A 171 -1.68 6.06 2.22
CA GLY A 171 -1.74 5.73 0.78
C GLY A 171 -2.57 6.67 -0.09
N CYS A 172 -3.08 7.77 0.46
CA CYS A 172 -3.91 8.72 -0.28
C CYS A 172 -3.07 9.73 -1.06
N THR A 173 -3.08 9.64 -2.38
CA THR A 173 -2.80 10.76 -3.27
C THR A 173 -4.11 11.16 -3.93
N SER A 174 -4.56 12.40 -3.73
CA SER A 174 -5.74 12.94 -4.39
C SER A 174 -5.40 13.27 -5.85
N THR A 175 -5.71 12.38 -6.77
CA THR A 175 -5.80 12.72 -8.19
C THR A 175 -7.25 13.12 -8.46
N THR A 176 -7.53 14.41 -8.35
CA THR A 176 -8.75 15.01 -8.89
C THR A 176 -8.56 15.09 -10.39
N THR A 177 -9.06 14.11 -11.13
CA THR A 177 -9.16 14.19 -12.59
C THR A 177 -10.51 14.81 -12.92
N THR A 178 -10.49 16.08 -13.34
CA THR A 178 -11.52 16.67 -14.21
C THR A 178 -11.44 16.09 -15.61
#